data_AF-A0A9N9VVI3-F1
#
_entry.id   AF-A0A9N9VVI3-F1
#
_cell.length_a   1.000
_cell.length_b   1.000
_cell.length_c   1.000
_cell.angle_alpha   90.00
_cell.angle_beta   90.00
_cell.angle_gamma   90.00
#
_symmetry.space_group_name_H-M   'P 1'
#
loop_
_entity.id
_entity.type
_entity.pdbx_description
1 polymer ?
#
loop_
_entity_poly.entity_id
_entity_poly.type
_entity_poly.pdbx_seq_one_letter_code
_entity_poly.pdbx_strand_id
1 'polypeptide(L)'
;MECDICHRGHDPVRQPFLCAVDARNQLYQGRLKSVQLLMENEELRNQIRGAIDNPSDTTSLASSVAQSKRVTVEGETSRILEAANKLRDEIKAARDEIQARKATIARRRSDLATASEGLTGRRSKQQKELEKASQRLNYRWSQSAEDMSTTRAFLYAEAADLYGLRRLSKDNPEYELGRIPVVNLLDMNSDTIQALEPEYITTSLGHITHIVMLASYYFAIRLPAEITLPHRDYPYPTINTIISSYQGKIPTFPGSSLSAPPSTTSLENGSKSIPRARPLYLHKPLPQLLRDDPTAYSFFLEGVSLLAYDVAWLCNSQSIVFSGQNVADDICQMGRNLYNLLVESQAAVAAGAAATRAAHDKSGAKDREPKPEASWLGRFSHGTTFYHLTSSEGNDLVKSFKLPSPVKVVDRLKKKLVGDAPAPDWEVLDDDAWKVEDAFGQPRADQGNGVEGKPKSVGSSKGWMKVK
;
A
#
# COMPACT_ATOMS: atom_id res chain seq x y z
N MET A 1 -13.20 65.70 17.29
CA MET A 1 -14.17 66.80 17.09
C MET A 1 -14.57 66.76 15.63
N GLU A 2 -15.66 66.06 15.34
CA GLU A 2 -16.30 66.07 14.02
C GLU A 2 -17.40 67.12 14.06
N CYS A 3 -17.70 67.75 12.92
CA CYS A 3 -18.77 68.74 12.84
C CYS A 3 -20.15 68.07 12.82
N ASP A 4 -21.07 68.38 13.73
CA ASP A 4 -22.42 67.80 13.77
C ASP A 4 -23.32 68.17 12.57
N ILE A 5 -22.86 69.07 11.68
CA ILE A 5 -23.60 69.54 10.50
C ILE A 5 -23.00 69.03 9.18
N CYS A 6 -21.68 68.75 9.12
CA CYS A 6 -21.03 68.25 7.90
C CYS A 6 -20.28 66.92 8.08
N HIS A 7 -20.22 66.40 9.30
CA HIS A 7 -19.59 65.14 9.73
C HIS A 7 -18.16 64.94 9.22
N ARG A 8 -17.39 66.04 9.11
CA ARG A 8 -15.96 66.04 8.79
C ARG A 8 -15.13 66.34 10.03
N GLY A 9 -14.00 65.67 10.16
CA GLY A 9 -12.92 66.02 11.08
C GLY A 9 -11.89 66.91 10.37
N HIS A 10 -11.36 67.90 11.09
CA HIS A 10 -10.28 68.75 10.58
C HIS A 10 -8.93 68.01 10.60
N ASP A 11 -8.25 67.98 9.45
CA ASP A 11 -6.91 67.40 9.26
C ASP A 11 -5.99 68.52 8.76
N PRO A 12 -4.91 68.89 9.47
CA PRO A 12 -4.06 70.03 9.11
C PRO A 12 -3.26 69.82 7.81
N VAL A 13 -3.17 68.60 7.28
CA VAL A 13 -2.47 68.27 6.03
C VAL A 13 -3.44 68.02 4.88
N ARG A 14 -4.57 67.35 5.14
CA ARG A 14 -5.53 66.92 4.10
C ARG A 14 -6.80 67.77 3.98
N GLN A 15 -7.22 68.44 5.06
CA GLN A 15 -8.38 69.37 5.08
C GLN A 15 -8.07 70.59 5.97
N PRO A 16 -7.11 71.45 5.55
CA PRO A 16 -6.63 72.57 6.38
C PRO A 16 -7.67 73.68 6.57
N PHE A 17 -8.70 73.74 5.72
CA PHE A 17 -9.78 74.72 5.83
C PHE A 17 -11.01 74.13 6.53
N LEU A 18 -11.45 74.83 7.59
CA LEU A 18 -12.69 74.54 8.31
C LEU A 18 -13.91 74.87 7.42
N CYS A 19 -15.04 74.20 7.63
CA CYS A 19 -16.29 74.61 6.97
C CYS A 19 -16.77 75.97 7.51
N ALA A 20 -17.65 76.66 6.78
CA ALA A 20 -18.13 77.99 7.17
C ALA A 20 -18.79 78.03 8.56
N VAL A 21 -19.38 76.92 9.03
CA VAL A 21 -19.98 76.81 10.37
C VAL A 21 -18.91 76.56 11.44
N ASP A 22 -17.94 75.68 11.19
CA ASP A 22 -16.85 75.40 12.15
C ASP A 22 -15.92 76.59 12.32
N ALA A 23 -15.59 77.28 11.22
CA ALA A 23 -14.86 78.54 11.24
C ALA A 23 -15.61 79.61 12.06
N ARG A 24 -16.93 79.73 11.86
CA ARG A 24 -17.78 80.62 12.64
C ARG A 24 -17.84 80.22 14.12
N ASN A 25 -17.86 78.93 14.44
CA ASN A 25 -17.93 78.42 15.82
C ASN A 25 -16.61 78.59 16.58
N GLN A 26 -15.46 78.36 15.94
CA GLN A 26 -14.15 78.70 16.54
C GLN A 26 -14.01 80.22 16.75
N LEU A 27 -14.39 81.02 15.76
CA LEU A 27 -14.40 82.48 15.87
C LEU A 27 -15.45 83.01 16.86
N TYR A 28 -16.51 82.25 17.19
CA TYR A 28 -17.55 82.68 18.12
C TYR A 28 -16.99 82.92 19.53
N GLN A 29 -16.13 82.04 20.05
CA GLN A 29 -15.47 82.29 21.34
C GLN A 29 -14.56 83.52 21.30
N GLY A 30 -13.82 83.72 20.20
CA GLY A 30 -12.98 84.90 20.01
C GLY A 30 -13.79 86.19 19.96
N ARG A 31 -14.92 86.18 19.26
CA ARG A 31 -15.87 87.30 19.17
C ARG A 31 -16.55 87.59 20.51
N LEU A 32 -17.02 86.57 21.23
CA LEU A 32 -17.59 86.72 22.57
C LEU A 32 -16.57 87.33 23.53
N LYS A 33 -15.34 86.80 23.57
CA LYS A 33 -14.25 87.38 24.36
C LYS A 33 -13.91 88.81 23.94
N SER A 34 -13.93 89.13 22.64
CA SER A 34 -13.70 90.50 22.17
C SER A 34 -14.84 91.45 22.53
N VAL A 35 -16.09 91.01 22.55
CA VAL A 35 -17.23 91.81 23.01
C VAL A 35 -17.20 91.98 24.52
N GLN A 36 -16.90 90.92 25.28
CA GLN A 36 -16.67 91.00 26.73
C GLN A 36 -15.55 91.98 27.06
N LEU A 37 -14.38 91.87 26.42
CA LEU A 37 -13.26 92.81 26.61
C LEU A 37 -13.60 94.24 26.19
N LEU A 38 -14.46 94.45 25.18
CA LEU A 38 -14.93 95.80 24.81
C LEU A 38 -15.94 96.35 25.83
N MET A 39 -16.86 95.54 26.33
CA MET A 39 -17.79 95.90 27.41
C MET A 39 -17.03 96.19 28.71
N GLU A 40 -16.04 95.36 29.07
CA GLU A 40 -15.13 95.61 30.19
C GLU A 40 -14.30 96.88 29.97
N ASN A 41 -13.84 97.17 28.75
CA ASN A 41 -13.12 98.41 28.46
C ASN A 41 -14.03 99.64 28.52
N GLU A 42 -15.30 99.52 28.12
CA GLU A 42 -16.30 100.58 28.22
C GLU A 42 -16.76 100.78 29.68
N GLU A 43 -16.96 99.71 30.43
CA GLU A 43 -17.23 99.76 31.88
C GLU A 43 -16.05 100.38 32.61
N LEU A 44 -14.80 99.96 32.35
CA LEU A 44 -13.61 100.57 32.93
C LEU A 44 -13.45 102.05 32.51
N ARG A 45 -13.80 102.44 31.28
CA ARG A 45 -13.83 103.86 30.87
C ARG A 45 -14.89 104.65 31.62
N ASN A 46 -16.07 104.05 31.87
CA ASN A 46 -17.15 104.68 32.62
C ASN A 46 -16.84 104.73 34.12
N GLN A 47 -16.16 103.74 34.69
CA GLN A 47 -15.62 103.75 36.04
C GLN A 47 -14.50 104.80 36.19
N ILE A 48 -13.59 104.91 35.20
CA ILE A 48 -12.53 105.93 35.18
C ILE A 48 -13.14 107.34 35.05
N ARG A 49 -14.11 107.54 34.15
CA ARG A 49 -14.84 108.81 34.04
C ARG A 49 -15.57 109.13 35.35
N GLY A 50 -16.33 108.18 35.90
CA GLY A 50 -17.02 108.35 37.18
C GLY A 50 -16.09 108.63 38.36
N ALA A 51 -14.87 108.07 38.37
CA ALA A 51 -13.84 108.33 39.39
C ALA A 51 -13.12 109.68 39.19
N ILE A 52 -13.06 110.20 37.96
CA ILE A 52 -12.60 111.57 37.66
C ILE A 52 -13.68 112.59 38.06
N ASP A 53 -14.94 112.28 37.76
CA ASP A 53 -16.09 113.16 38.04
C ASP A 53 -16.48 113.14 39.54
N ASN A 54 -16.30 112.02 40.24
CA ASN A 54 -16.61 111.83 41.67
C ASN A 54 -15.54 110.95 42.38
N PRO A 55 -14.45 111.54 42.90
CA PRO A 55 -13.32 110.78 43.46
C PRO A 55 -13.56 110.13 44.84
N SER A 56 -14.71 110.34 45.49
CA SER A 56 -14.95 109.95 46.89
C SER A 56 -15.19 108.44 47.11
N ASP A 57 -15.89 107.77 46.19
CA ASP A 57 -16.54 106.48 46.50
C ASP A 57 -15.69 105.26 46.14
N THR A 58 -14.60 105.47 45.39
CA THR A 58 -13.72 104.42 44.84
C THR A 58 -13.07 103.53 45.92
N THR A 59 -12.77 104.09 47.09
CA THR A 59 -11.99 103.42 48.15
C THR A 59 -12.73 102.25 48.79
N SER A 60 -14.06 102.36 48.95
CA SER A 60 -14.87 101.34 49.64
C SER A 60 -15.03 100.07 48.79
N LEU A 61 -15.45 100.24 47.53
CA LEU A 61 -15.73 99.11 46.65
C LEU A 61 -14.46 98.31 46.32
N ALA A 62 -13.34 99.02 46.06
CA ALA A 62 -12.05 98.40 45.76
C ALA A 62 -11.55 97.49 46.90
N SER A 63 -11.77 97.88 48.17
CA SER A 63 -11.40 97.07 49.33
C SER A 63 -12.19 95.76 49.41
N SER A 64 -13.51 95.82 49.29
CA SER A 64 -14.38 94.63 49.34
C SER A 64 -14.12 93.65 48.18
N VAL A 65 -13.89 94.17 46.97
CA VAL A 65 -13.57 93.36 45.78
C VAL A 65 -12.18 92.73 45.91
N ALA A 66 -11.19 93.45 46.45
CA ALA A 66 -9.86 92.89 46.70
C ALA A 66 -9.90 91.78 47.76
N GLN A 67 -10.69 91.95 48.83
CA GLN A 67 -10.82 90.95 49.89
C GLN A 67 -11.61 89.72 49.44
N SER A 68 -12.67 89.90 48.65
CA SER A 68 -13.39 88.79 47.99
C SER A 68 -12.49 88.00 47.04
N LYS A 69 -11.73 88.69 46.17
CA LYS A 69 -10.76 88.05 45.25
C LYS A 69 -9.64 87.30 45.97
N ARG A 70 -9.20 87.76 47.15
CA ARG A 70 -8.25 87.01 47.99
C ARG A 70 -8.85 85.69 48.46
N VAL A 71 -10.05 85.72 49.05
CA VAL A 71 -10.73 84.51 49.53
C VAL A 71 -10.99 83.50 48.40
N THR A 72 -11.34 83.95 47.18
CA THR A 72 -11.48 83.03 46.04
C THR A 72 -10.15 82.43 45.60
N VAL A 73 -9.07 83.22 45.52
CA VAL A 73 -7.73 82.72 45.13
C VAL A 73 -7.13 81.80 46.20
N GLU A 74 -7.37 82.08 47.48
CA GLU A 74 -7.00 81.22 48.62
C GLU A 74 -7.77 79.89 48.58
N GLY A 75 -9.07 79.92 48.26
CA GLY A 75 -9.88 78.71 48.05
C GLY A 75 -9.47 77.90 46.81
N GLU A 76 -9.12 78.56 45.69
CA GLU A 76 -8.62 77.89 44.48
C GLU A 76 -7.23 77.28 44.70
N THR A 77 -6.32 77.99 45.38
CA THR A 77 -4.98 77.47 45.69
C THR A 77 -5.03 76.32 46.71
N SER A 78 -5.93 76.35 47.70
CA SER A 78 -6.19 75.18 48.56
C SER A 78 -6.63 73.96 47.73
N ARG A 79 -7.64 74.12 46.87
CA ARG A 79 -8.13 73.04 45.98
C ARG A 79 -7.04 72.49 45.04
N ILE A 80 -6.17 73.36 44.51
CA ILE A 80 -5.02 72.95 43.68
C ILE A 80 -3.99 72.18 44.50
N LEU A 81 -3.70 72.59 45.74
CA LEU A 81 -2.79 71.88 46.65
C LEU A 81 -3.36 70.53 47.10
N GLU A 82 -4.66 70.45 47.41
CA GLU A 82 -5.39 69.22 47.71
C GLU A 82 -5.34 68.24 46.52
N ALA A 83 -5.63 68.73 45.31
CA ALA A 83 -5.54 67.92 44.09
C ALA A 83 -4.10 67.47 43.79
N ALA A 84 -3.10 68.33 43.99
CA ALA A 84 -1.69 67.99 43.79
C ALA A 84 -1.18 66.97 44.82
N ASN A 85 -1.65 67.04 46.07
CA ASN A 85 -1.34 66.04 47.11
C ASN A 85 -2.04 64.71 46.82
N LYS A 86 -3.33 64.72 46.47
CA LYS A 86 -4.05 63.52 46.02
C LYS A 86 -3.36 62.84 44.84
N LEU A 87 -2.90 63.61 43.84
CA LEU A 87 -2.16 63.08 42.70
C LEU A 87 -0.79 62.49 43.10
N ARG A 88 -0.09 63.08 44.08
CA ARG A 88 1.16 62.50 44.64
C ARG A 88 0.91 61.15 45.31
N ASP A 89 -0.17 61.05 46.08
CA ASP A 89 -0.56 59.80 46.77
C ASP A 89 -1.04 58.73 45.77
N GLU A 90 -1.79 59.10 44.73
CA GLU A 90 -2.15 58.20 43.61
C GLU A 90 -0.91 57.71 42.84
N ILE A 91 0.05 58.60 42.53
CA ILE A 91 1.32 58.24 41.90
C ILE A 91 2.15 57.31 42.80
N LYS A 92 2.14 57.53 44.12
CA LYS A 92 2.83 56.68 45.09
C LYS A 92 2.18 55.30 45.15
N ALA A 93 0.87 55.22 45.35
CA ALA A 93 0.12 53.97 45.37
C ALA A 93 0.30 53.15 44.07
N ALA A 94 0.27 53.81 42.91
CA ALA A 94 0.53 53.17 41.61
C ALA A 94 1.97 52.63 41.49
N ARG A 95 2.97 53.35 42.02
CA ARG A 95 4.37 52.88 42.07
C ARG A 95 4.53 51.66 42.99
N ASP A 96 3.93 51.73 44.17
CA ASP A 96 3.96 50.65 45.16
C ASP A 96 3.25 49.39 44.61
N GLU A 97 2.12 49.55 43.91
CA GLU A 97 1.43 48.45 43.22
C GLU A 97 2.28 47.87 42.07
N ILE A 98 2.89 48.72 41.24
CA ILE A 98 3.81 48.26 40.18
C ILE A 98 4.98 47.46 40.78
N GLN A 99 5.51 47.89 41.93
CA GLN A 99 6.58 47.18 42.63
C GLN A 99 6.10 45.82 43.19
N ALA A 100 4.91 45.76 43.80
CA ALA A 100 4.31 44.52 44.29
C ALA A 100 4.00 43.53 43.14
N ARG A 101 3.45 44.02 42.02
CA ARG A 101 3.21 43.23 40.79
C ARG A 101 4.53 42.70 40.21
N LYS A 102 5.58 43.53 40.13
CA LYS A 102 6.93 43.11 39.69
C LYS A 102 7.52 42.03 40.59
N ALA A 103 7.46 42.20 41.91
CA ALA A 103 7.93 41.20 42.88
C ALA A 103 7.19 39.87 42.75
N THR A 104 5.86 39.92 42.56
CA THR A 104 5.03 38.73 42.33
C THR A 104 5.40 37.99 41.05
N ILE A 105 5.68 38.71 39.95
CA ILE A 105 6.13 38.12 38.68
C ILE A 105 7.55 37.54 38.81
N ALA A 106 8.45 38.22 39.51
CA ALA A 106 9.81 37.74 39.77
C ALA A 106 9.79 36.43 40.59
N ARG A 107 8.97 36.36 41.65
CA ARG A 107 8.76 35.14 42.43
C ARG A 107 8.23 34.00 41.56
N ARG A 108 7.14 34.21 40.82
CA ARG A 108 6.58 33.20 39.90
C ARG A 108 7.58 32.71 38.84
N ARG A 109 8.47 33.58 38.34
CA ARG A 109 9.56 33.19 37.43
C ARG A 109 10.60 32.31 38.13
N SER A 110 10.94 32.61 39.38
CA SER A 110 11.82 31.76 40.20
C SER A 110 11.16 30.40 40.47
N ASP A 111 9.90 30.39 40.91
CA ASP A 111 9.14 29.17 41.20
C ASP A 111 9.08 28.25 39.96
N LEU A 112 8.84 28.83 38.77
CA LEU A 112 8.85 28.11 37.49
C LEU A 112 10.25 27.64 37.05
N ALA A 113 11.30 28.41 37.33
CA ALA A 113 12.67 27.99 37.05
C ALA A 113 13.04 26.75 37.88
N THR A 114 12.83 26.80 39.20
CA THR A 114 13.06 25.67 40.10
C THR A 114 12.17 24.46 39.77
N ALA A 115 10.90 24.66 39.41
CA ALA A 115 10.01 23.57 39.02
C ALA A 115 10.37 22.93 37.66
N SER A 116 10.96 23.69 36.74
CA SER A 116 11.42 23.20 35.43
C SER A 116 12.85 22.65 35.44
N GLU A 117 13.58 22.85 36.54
CA GLU A 117 14.96 22.40 36.70
C GLU A 117 15.09 20.88 36.51
N GLY A 118 16.11 20.48 35.74
CA GLY A 118 16.35 19.09 35.38
C GLY A 118 15.23 18.41 34.55
N LEU A 119 14.17 19.09 34.09
CA LEU A 119 13.16 18.46 33.21
C LEU A 119 13.77 18.03 31.86
N THR A 120 14.62 18.88 31.28
CA THR A 120 15.36 18.59 30.04
C THR A 120 16.30 17.40 30.22
N GLY A 121 17.06 17.38 31.32
CA GLY A 121 17.91 16.25 31.71
C GLY A 121 17.11 14.95 31.85
N ARG A 122 16.02 14.97 32.62
CA ARG A 122 15.11 13.83 32.82
C ARG A 122 14.55 13.30 31.49
N ARG A 123 14.02 14.18 30.63
CA ARG A 123 13.52 13.81 29.29
C ARG A 123 14.61 13.19 28.42
N SER A 124 15.81 13.78 28.39
CA SER A 124 16.93 13.24 27.60
C SER A 124 17.43 11.88 28.08
N LYS A 125 17.35 11.62 29.40
CA LYS A 125 17.64 10.31 29.99
C LYS A 125 16.57 9.28 29.59
N GLN A 126 15.29 9.61 29.76
CA GLN A 126 14.17 8.75 29.37
C GLN A 126 14.20 8.40 27.88
N GLN A 127 14.48 9.37 27.00
CA GLN A 127 14.66 9.13 25.57
C GLN A 127 15.79 8.12 25.30
N LYS A 128 16.98 8.33 25.88
CA LYS A 128 18.12 7.41 25.71
C LYS A 128 17.86 6.01 26.29
N GLU A 129 17.02 5.91 27.32
CA GLU A 129 16.59 4.63 27.90
C GLU A 129 15.59 3.90 26.97
N LEU A 130 14.65 4.63 26.36
CA LEU A 130 13.73 4.12 25.35
C LEU A 130 14.44 3.71 24.05
N GLU A 131 15.39 4.51 23.56
CA GLU A 131 16.23 4.18 22.39
C GLU A 131 17.01 2.88 22.63
N LYS A 132 17.66 2.75 23.80
CA LYS A 132 18.36 1.51 24.20
C LYS A 132 17.41 0.34 24.43
N ALA A 133 16.17 0.56 24.85
CA ALA A 133 15.16 -0.50 24.96
C ALA A 133 14.71 -0.98 23.57
N SER A 134 14.40 -0.05 22.66
CA SER A 134 14.01 -0.31 21.27
C SER A 134 15.11 -1.06 20.50
N GLN A 135 16.38 -0.62 20.59
CA GLN A 135 17.51 -1.32 19.98
C GLN A 135 17.65 -2.77 20.48
N ARG A 136 17.52 -3.01 21.79
CA ARG A 136 17.59 -4.36 22.37
C ARG A 136 16.37 -5.23 22.02
N LEU A 137 15.19 -4.62 21.87
CA LEU A 137 13.99 -5.33 21.41
C LEU A 137 14.13 -5.73 19.94
N ASN A 138 14.52 -4.80 19.07
CA ASN A 138 14.70 -5.04 17.64
C ASN A 138 15.76 -6.12 17.38
N TYR A 139 16.90 -6.09 18.09
CA TYR A 139 17.92 -7.13 17.99
C TYR A 139 17.39 -8.53 18.36
N ARG A 140 16.66 -8.64 19.48
CA ARG A 140 16.03 -9.90 19.91
C ARG A 140 14.94 -10.36 18.94
N TRP A 141 14.18 -9.42 18.37
CA TRP A 141 13.12 -9.72 17.41
C TRP A 141 13.68 -10.18 16.07
N SER A 142 14.78 -9.59 15.58
CA SER A 142 15.50 -10.09 14.41
C SER A 142 16.15 -11.45 14.67
N GLN A 143 16.76 -11.66 15.85
CA GLN A 143 17.33 -12.96 16.20
C GLN A 143 16.25 -14.05 16.20
N SER A 144 15.13 -13.80 16.88
CA SER A 144 13.96 -14.70 16.91
C SER A 144 13.34 -14.94 15.53
N ALA A 145 13.47 -14.00 14.58
CA ALA A 145 13.02 -14.17 13.20
C ALA A 145 13.95 -15.08 12.37
N GLU A 146 15.28 -15.02 12.59
CA GLU A 146 16.26 -15.88 11.93
C GLU A 146 16.31 -17.29 12.58
N ASP A 147 16.12 -17.39 13.90
CA ASP A 147 15.91 -18.66 14.59
C ASP A 147 14.64 -19.37 14.07
N MET A 148 13.59 -18.60 13.74
CA MET A 148 12.38 -19.13 13.13
C MET A 148 12.56 -19.48 11.65
N SER A 149 13.29 -18.68 10.85
CA SER A 149 13.54 -18.99 9.44
C SER A 149 14.33 -20.30 9.30
N THR A 150 15.38 -20.48 10.10
CA THR A 150 16.18 -21.71 10.16
C THR A 150 15.39 -22.92 10.67
N THR A 151 14.55 -22.75 11.71
CA THR A 151 13.67 -23.84 12.20
C THR A 151 12.67 -24.29 11.13
N ARG A 152 12.03 -23.36 10.42
CA ARG A 152 11.13 -23.69 9.30
C ARG A 152 11.86 -24.40 8.17
N ALA A 153 13.08 -23.94 7.88
CA ALA A 153 13.90 -24.52 6.83
C ALA A 153 14.15 -26.00 7.11
N PHE A 154 14.60 -26.32 8.33
CA PHE A 154 14.78 -27.69 8.79
C PHE A 154 13.48 -28.52 8.69
N LEU A 155 12.35 -28.01 9.17
CA LEU A 155 11.07 -28.75 9.20
C LEU A 155 10.57 -29.19 7.82
N TYR A 156 10.70 -28.38 6.76
CA TYR A 156 10.29 -28.82 5.44
C TYR A 156 11.32 -29.77 4.79
N ALA A 157 12.60 -29.69 5.16
CA ALA A 157 13.64 -30.55 4.61
C ALA A 157 13.42 -32.01 5.06
N GLU A 158 13.22 -32.18 6.37
CA GLU A 158 12.76 -33.44 6.97
C GLU A 158 11.43 -33.90 6.33
N ALA A 159 10.50 -32.99 6.02
CA ALA A 159 9.26 -33.34 5.32
C ALA A 159 9.50 -33.85 3.89
N ALA A 160 10.49 -33.32 3.16
CA ALA A 160 10.84 -33.80 1.83
C ALA A 160 11.44 -35.21 1.87
N ASP A 161 12.35 -35.47 2.81
CA ASP A 161 12.97 -36.79 3.00
C ASP A 161 11.95 -37.82 3.51
N LEU A 162 11.08 -37.45 4.46
CA LEU A 162 10.01 -38.32 4.98
C LEU A 162 8.95 -38.68 3.91
N TYR A 163 8.64 -37.75 3.00
CA TYR A 163 7.78 -38.02 1.83
C TYR A 163 8.55 -38.66 0.67
N GLY A 164 9.86 -38.90 0.81
CA GLY A 164 10.68 -39.56 -0.20
C GLY A 164 10.77 -38.78 -1.51
N LEU A 165 10.83 -37.44 -1.46
CA LEU A 165 11.05 -36.58 -2.61
C LEU A 165 12.48 -36.76 -3.13
N ARG A 166 12.63 -37.36 -4.32
CA ARG A 166 13.94 -37.74 -4.88
C ARG A 166 14.05 -37.38 -6.35
N ARG A 167 15.28 -37.22 -6.83
CA ARG A 167 15.63 -37.13 -8.26
C ARG A 167 16.31 -38.44 -8.66
N LEU A 168 15.76 -39.14 -9.66
CA LEU A 168 16.23 -40.48 -10.06
C LEU A 168 17.53 -40.45 -10.86
N SER A 169 17.69 -39.47 -11.76
CA SER A 169 18.90 -39.32 -12.56
C SER A 169 19.34 -37.85 -12.67
N LYS A 170 20.65 -37.66 -12.84
CA LYS A 170 21.24 -36.34 -13.09
C LYS A 170 21.02 -35.92 -14.53
N ASP A 171 21.08 -36.86 -15.47
CA ASP A 171 21.13 -36.58 -16.90
C ASP A 171 19.73 -36.52 -17.53
N ASN A 172 18.80 -37.37 -17.09
CA ASN A 172 17.36 -37.16 -17.29
C ASN A 172 16.70 -36.87 -15.92
N PRO A 173 16.25 -35.63 -15.65
CA PRO A 173 15.71 -35.26 -14.34
C PRO A 173 14.28 -35.76 -14.13
N GLU A 174 14.13 -37.07 -13.96
CA GLU A 174 12.92 -37.69 -13.40
C GLU A 174 12.90 -37.53 -11.88
N TYR A 175 11.71 -37.31 -11.32
CA TYR A 175 11.51 -37.09 -9.89
C TYR A 175 10.50 -38.09 -9.33
N GLU A 176 10.68 -38.52 -8.10
CA GLU A 176 9.74 -39.34 -7.33
C GLU A 176 9.26 -38.60 -6.08
N LEU A 177 8.06 -38.95 -5.63
CA LEU A 177 7.49 -38.61 -4.34
C LEU A 177 6.72 -39.83 -3.83
N GLY A 178 7.01 -40.31 -2.62
CA GLY A 178 6.38 -41.54 -2.09
C GLY A 178 6.76 -42.83 -2.83
N ARG A 179 7.85 -42.84 -3.61
CA ARG A 179 8.21 -43.88 -4.63
C ARG A 179 7.28 -43.93 -5.86
N ILE A 180 6.51 -42.86 -6.09
CA ILE A 180 5.69 -42.68 -7.29
C ILE A 180 6.30 -41.53 -8.09
N PRO A 181 6.71 -41.73 -9.36
CA PRO A 181 7.23 -40.63 -10.17
C PRO A 181 6.24 -39.47 -10.33
N VAL A 182 6.75 -38.25 -10.19
CA VAL A 182 5.98 -37.00 -10.17
C VAL A 182 5.58 -36.65 -11.59
N VAL A 183 4.28 -36.62 -11.88
CA VAL A 183 3.78 -36.38 -13.24
C VAL A 183 4.16 -34.98 -13.73
N ASN A 184 4.89 -34.91 -14.84
CA ASN A 184 5.05 -33.67 -15.60
C ASN A 184 3.74 -33.39 -16.37
N LEU A 185 3.12 -32.23 -16.15
CA LEU A 185 1.83 -31.91 -16.78
C LEU A 185 1.95 -31.81 -18.30
N LEU A 186 3.11 -31.42 -18.83
CA LEU A 186 3.33 -31.26 -20.27
C LEU A 186 3.28 -32.59 -21.03
N ASP A 187 3.70 -33.67 -20.37
CA ASP A 187 3.91 -34.98 -21.00
C ASP A 187 2.77 -35.96 -20.67
N MET A 188 1.70 -35.50 -20.01
CA MET A 188 0.55 -36.31 -19.58
C MET A 188 -0.15 -37.10 -20.69
N ASN A 189 -0.03 -36.65 -21.96
CA ASN A 189 -0.56 -37.35 -23.13
C ASN A 189 0.50 -38.18 -23.89
N SER A 190 1.74 -38.28 -23.40
CA SER A 190 2.74 -39.20 -23.99
C SER A 190 2.30 -40.65 -23.85
N ASP A 191 2.62 -41.51 -24.83
CA ASP A 191 2.26 -42.94 -24.80
C ASP A 191 2.74 -43.63 -23.52
N THR A 192 3.92 -43.25 -23.02
CA THR A 192 4.47 -43.74 -21.75
C THR A 192 3.55 -43.45 -20.57
N ILE A 193 2.94 -42.26 -20.48
CA ILE A 193 2.01 -41.92 -19.37
C ILE A 193 0.59 -42.41 -19.66
N GLN A 194 0.16 -42.49 -20.93
CA GLN A 194 -1.12 -43.13 -21.31
C GLN A 194 -1.14 -44.63 -21.01
N ALA A 195 0.02 -45.29 -20.99
CA ALA A 195 0.16 -46.69 -20.60
C ALA A 195 0.06 -46.93 -19.07
N LEU A 196 0.00 -45.89 -18.25
CA LEU A 196 -0.26 -45.98 -16.81
C LEU A 196 -1.73 -45.70 -16.48
N GLU A 197 -2.23 -46.35 -15.43
CA GLU A 197 -3.63 -46.23 -14.99
C GLU A 197 -3.96 -44.80 -14.50
N PRO A 198 -5.19 -44.27 -14.70
CA PRO A 198 -5.61 -42.96 -14.20
C PRO A 198 -5.42 -42.76 -12.68
N GLU A 199 -5.48 -43.86 -11.94
CA GLU A 199 -5.19 -44.02 -10.52
C GLU A 199 -3.76 -43.55 -10.17
N TYR A 200 -2.79 -43.77 -11.07
CA TYR A 200 -1.41 -43.33 -10.91
C TYR A 200 -1.31 -41.80 -10.90
N ILE A 201 -1.92 -41.13 -11.89
CA ILE A 201 -1.94 -39.67 -11.99
C ILE A 201 -2.64 -39.08 -10.75
N THR A 202 -3.76 -39.68 -10.34
CA THR A 202 -4.49 -39.32 -9.12
C THR A 202 -3.63 -39.43 -7.87
N THR A 203 -2.87 -40.52 -7.71
CA THR A 203 -2.02 -40.73 -6.53
C THR A 203 -0.81 -39.80 -6.52
N SER A 204 -0.18 -39.57 -7.68
CA SER A 204 0.90 -38.58 -7.85
C SER A 204 0.44 -37.17 -7.46
N LEU A 205 -0.74 -36.73 -7.94
CA LEU A 205 -1.36 -35.45 -7.54
C LEU A 205 -1.75 -35.41 -6.06
N GLY A 206 -2.20 -36.54 -5.48
CA GLY A 206 -2.46 -36.69 -4.05
C GLY A 206 -1.20 -36.49 -3.19
N HIS A 207 -0.06 -37.01 -3.61
CA HIS A 207 1.21 -36.77 -2.93
C HIS A 207 1.71 -35.32 -3.10
N ILE A 208 1.62 -34.75 -4.31
CA ILE A 208 1.99 -33.35 -4.58
C ILE A 208 1.17 -32.39 -3.70
N THR A 209 -0.16 -32.54 -3.68
CA THR A 209 -1.04 -31.69 -2.85
C THR A 209 -0.71 -31.80 -1.37
N HIS A 210 -0.39 -33.00 -0.88
CA HIS A 210 -0.04 -33.19 0.53
C HIS A 210 1.31 -32.55 0.90
N ILE A 211 2.37 -32.72 0.10
CA ILE A 211 3.66 -32.08 0.41
C ILE A 211 3.60 -30.56 0.23
N VAL A 212 2.84 -30.05 -0.75
CA VAL A 212 2.61 -28.61 -0.94
C VAL A 212 1.88 -28.00 0.25
N MET A 213 0.85 -28.66 0.78
CA MET A 213 0.14 -28.19 1.97
C MET A 213 0.98 -28.30 3.25
N LEU A 214 1.83 -29.33 3.38
CA LEU A 214 2.72 -29.48 4.53
C LEU A 214 3.85 -28.42 4.51
N ALA A 215 4.45 -28.18 3.35
CA ALA A 215 5.45 -27.13 3.16
C ALA A 215 4.85 -25.73 3.38
N SER A 216 3.67 -25.43 2.79
CA SER A 216 3.01 -24.13 2.98
C SER A 216 2.63 -23.89 4.45
N TYR A 217 2.20 -24.94 5.18
CA TYR A 217 1.98 -24.89 6.62
C TYR A 217 3.26 -24.58 7.40
N TYR A 218 4.37 -25.29 7.17
CA TYR A 218 5.64 -25.03 7.88
C TYR A 218 6.24 -23.66 7.55
N PHE A 219 6.23 -23.24 6.28
CA PHE A 219 6.60 -21.87 5.91
C PHE A 219 5.64 -20.81 6.49
N ALA A 220 4.44 -21.21 6.96
CA ALA A 220 3.32 -20.35 7.29
C ALA A 220 2.94 -19.39 6.14
N ILE A 221 2.79 -19.96 4.94
CA ILE A 221 2.46 -19.28 3.70
C ILE A 221 1.08 -19.72 3.22
N ARG A 222 0.27 -18.73 2.85
CA ARG A 222 -1.01 -18.90 2.20
C ARG A 222 -0.78 -19.07 0.70
N LEU A 223 -1.28 -20.15 0.13
CA LEU A 223 -1.23 -20.41 -1.30
C LEU A 223 -2.28 -19.56 -2.04
N PRO A 224 -2.04 -19.09 -3.29
CA PRO A 224 -3.02 -18.31 -4.05
C PRO A 224 -4.33 -19.05 -4.28
N ALA A 225 -4.27 -20.33 -4.60
CA ALA A 225 -5.41 -21.22 -4.58
C ALA A 225 -5.48 -22.02 -3.26
N GLU A 226 -6.68 -22.41 -2.86
CA GLU A 226 -6.94 -23.15 -1.63
C GLU A 226 -7.14 -24.62 -1.95
N ILE A 227 -6.15 -25.45 -1.57
CA ILE A 227 -6.19 -26.90 -1.70
C ILE A 227 -7.00 -27.49 -0.54
N THR A 228 -7.99 -28.33 -0.86
CA THR A 228 -8.65 -29.21 0.10
C THR A 228 -8.07 -30.61 -0.05
N LEU A 229 -7.45 -31.12 1.02
CA LEU A 229 -6.94 -32.49 1.11
C LEU A 229 -8.11 -33.49 1.30
N PRO A 230 -7.92 -34.78 0.98
CA PRO A 230 -8.88 -35.83 1.29
C PRO A 230 -9.37 -35.82 2.74
N HIS A 231 -10.68 -35.96 2.94
CA HIS A 231 -11.32 -36.09 4.25
C HIS A 231 -12.44 -37.12 4.24
N ARG A 232 -13.05 -37.37 5.40
CA ARG A 232 -14.09 -38.41 5.61
C ARG A 232 -15.22 -38.36 4.58
N ASP A 233 -15.59 -37.17 4.15
CA ASP A 233 -16.79 -36.90 3.35
C ASP A 233 -16.44 -36.63 1.87
N TYR A 234 -15.14 -36.56 1.54
CA TYR A 234 -14.65 -36.45 0.16
C TYR A 234 -13.22 -37.03 0.02
N PRO A 235 -13.04 -38.17 -0.70
CA PRO A 235 -11.81 -38.95 -0.66
C PRO A 235 -10.68 -38.48 -1.59
N TYR A 236 -10.90 -37.47 -2.43
CA TYR A 236 -9.93 -37.00 -3.42
C TYR A 236 -9.48 -35.56 -3.16
N PRO A 237 -8.24 -35.17 -3.52
CA PRO A 237 -7.82 -33.78 -3.46
C PRO A 237 -8.63 -32.90 -4.42
N THR A 238 -8.91 -31.67 -3.99
CA THR A 238 -9.51 -30.63 -4.84
C THR A 238 -8.87 -29.27 -4.59
N ILE A 239 -9.08 -28.32 -5.50
CA ILE A 239 -8.48 -26.98 -5.41
C ILE A 239 -9.50 -25.91 -5.83
N ASN A 240 -9.65 -24.88 -5.01
CA ASN A 240 -10.50 -23.73 -5.33
C ASN A 240 -9.78 -22.79 -6.30
N THR A 241 -10.52 -22.10 -7.17
CA THR A 241 -9.91 -21.03 -7.99
C THR A 241 -9.44 -19.89 -7.08
N ILE A 242 -8.41 -19.13 -7.47
CA ILE A 242 -7.83 -18.04 -6.66
C ILE A 242 -8.92 -17.06 -6.18
N ILE A 243 -9.90 -16.73 -7.03
CA ILE A 243 -11.00 -15.80 -6.69
C ILE A 243 -11.92 -16.39 -5.62
N SER A 244 -12.21 -17.70 -5.68
CA SER A 244 -13.07 -18.41 -4.72
C SER A 244 -12.39 -18.81 -3.42
N SER A 245 -11.06 -18.82 -3.39
CA SER A 245 -10.26 -19.39 -2.30
C SER A 245 -10.43 -18.60 -1.01
N TYR A 246 -10.57 -19.32 0.11
CA TYR A 246 -10.70 -18.79 1.47
C TYR A 246 -11.90 -17.85 1.70
N GLN A 247 -12.96 -17.94 0.88
CA GLN A 247 -14.17 -17.10 1.05
C GLN A 247 -15.05 -17.49 2.27
N GLY A 248 -14.64 -18.44 3.10
CA GLY A 248 -15.38 -18.87 4.30
C GLY A 248 -16.72 -19.59 4.00
N LYS A 249 -16.95 -19.98 2.75
CA LYS A 249 -18.11 -20.75 2.31
C LYS A 249 -17.74 -22.22 2.24
N ILE A 250 -18.69 -23.11 2.55
CA ILE A 250 -18.53 -24.54 2.28
C ILE A 250 -18.39 -24.72 0.75
N PRO A 251 -17.27 -25.27 0.25
CA PRO A 251 -17.06 -25.47 -1.18
C PRO A 251 -17.97 -26.60 -1.69
N THR A 252 -18.40 -26.50 -2.95
CA THR A 252 -19.12 -27.61 -3.60
C THR A 252 -18.13 -28.54 -4.29
N PHE A 253 -18.02 -29.76 -3.78
CA PHE A 253 -17.12 -30.78 -4.30
C PHE A 253 -17.65 -31.43 -5.58
N PRO A 254 -16.79 -31.76 -6.56
CA PRO A 254 -17.18 -32.51 -7.76
C PRO A 254 -17.93 -33.81 -7.40
N GLY A 255 -19.06 -34.07 -8.05
CA GLY A 255 -19.87 -35.28 -7.82
C GLY A 255 -20.70 -35.31 -6.52
N SER A 256 -20.46 -34.41 -5.55
CA SER A 256 -21.20 -34.40 -4.28
C SER A 256 -22.57 -33.72 -4.43
N SER A 257 -23.54 -34.45 -4.97
CA SER A 257 -24.95 -34.05 -5.04
C SER A 257 -25.72 -34.44 -3.78
N LEU A 258 -25.28 -33.94 -2.62
CA LEU A 258 -26.04 -34.03 -1.37
C LEU A 258 -27.04 -32.88 -1.25
N SER A 259 -28.29 -33.20 -0.92
CA SER A 259 -29.37 -32.22 -0.77
C SER A 259 -29.08 -31.28 0.40
N ALA A 260 -28.76 -30.02 0.10
CA ALA A 260 -28.66 -28.99 1.14
C ALA A 260 -30.03 -28.80 1.81
N PRO A 261 -30.13 -28.84 3.15
CA PRO A 261 -31.36 -28.48 3.85
C PRO A 261 -31.68 -27.00 3.60
N PRO A 262 -32.97 -26.60 3.56
CA PRO A 262 -33.36 -25.22 3.32
C PRO A 262 -33.10 -24.34 4.55
N SER A 263 -31.84 -23.93 4.75
CA SER A 263 -31.41 -23.01 5.82
C SER A 263 -32.03 -21.63 5.64
N THR A 264 -33.08 -21.34 6.41
CA THR A 264 -33.93 -20.16 6.29
C THR A 264 -33.30 -18.87 6.84
N THR A 265 -32.28 -18.30 6.18
CA THR A 265 -31.94 -16.85 6.30
C THR A 265 -31.04 -16.34 5.16
N SER A 266 -31.63 -15.98 4.01
CA SER A 266 -31.11 -14.89 3.15
C SER A 266 -32.14 -14.49 2.09
N LEU A 267 -32.90 -13.42 2.33
CA LEU A 267 -33.45 -12.63 1.22
C LEU A 267 -32.30 -11.83 0.57
N GLU A 268 -32.49 -11.45 -0.70
CA GLU A 268 -31.78 -10.36 -1.37
C GLU A 268 -30.25 -10.44 -1.42
N ASN A 269 -29.71 -11.20 -2.37
CA ASN A 269 -28.95 -10.61 -3.49
C ASN A 269 -28.68 -11.63 -4.62
N GLY A 270 -28.69 -11.16 -5.86
CA GLY A 270 -28.74 -12.01 -7.06
C GLY A 270 -27.50 -12.86 -7.34
N SER A 271 -27.75 -14.08 -7.86
CA SER A 271 -26.91 -14.88 -8.78
C SER A 271 -25.38 -14.98 -8.52
N LYS A 272 -24.94 -14.89 -7.27
CA LYS A 272 -23.54 -15.16 -6.89
C LYS A 272 -23.23 -16.65 -7.04
N SER A 273 -22.64 -17.02 -8.17
CA SER A 273 -22.22 -18.39 -8.50
C SER A 273 -21.52 -19.08 -7.33
N ILE A 274 -21.94 -20.30 -7.01
CA ILE A 274 -21.38 -21.08 -5.91
C ILE A 274 -19.95 -21.51 -6.30
N PRO A 275 -18.94 -21.31 -5.43
CA PRO A 275 -17.58 -21.75 -5.73
C PRO A 275 -17.51 -23.29 -5.81
N ARG A 276 -17.34 -23.77 -7.05
CA ARG A 276 -17.12 -25.19 -7.37
C ARG A 276 -15.62 -25.48 -7.39
N ALA A 277 -15.17 -26.39 -6.52
CA ALA A 277 -13.78 -26.82 -6.49
C ALA A 277 -13.41 -27.58 -7.77
N ARG A 278 -12.13 -27.54 -8.15
CA ARG A 278 -11.59 -28.29 -9.30
C ARG A 278 -11.03 -29.65 -8.85
N PRO A 279 -11.26 -30.73 -9.62
CA PRO A 279 -10.74 -32.05 -9.29
C PRO A 279 -9.22 -32.12 -9.52
N LEU A 280 -8.50 -32.79 -8.62
CA LEU A 280 -7.09 -33.14 -8.79
C LEU A 280 -6.91 -34.67 -8.88
N TYR A 281 -7.84 -35.31 -9.61
CA TYR A 281 -7.93 -36.76 -9.80
C TYR A 281 -8.53 -37.08 -11.17
N LEU A 282 -8.33 -38.32 -11.63
CA LEU A 282 -8.89 -38.89 -12.86
C LEU A 282 -9.53 -40.26 -12.55
N HIS A 283 -10.59 -40.60 -13.28
CA HIS A 283 -11.22 -41.94 -13.29
C HIS A 283 -11.11 -42.64 -14.65
N LYS A 284 -10.53 -41.96 -15.65
CA LYS A 284 -10.41 -42.38 -17.06
C LYS A 284 -9.17 -41.72 -17.66
N PRO A 285 -8.53 -42.32 -18.69
CA PRO A 285 -7.41 -41.69 -19.41
C PRO A 285 -7.83 -40.34 -20.02
N LEU A 286 -6.90 -39.38 -20.12
CA LEU A 286 -7.19 -38.02 -20.58
C LEU A 286 -7.84 -37.95 -21.99
N PRO A 287 -7.42 -38.73 -23.01
CA PRO A 287 -8.08 -38.73 -24.31
C PRO A 287 -9.52 -39.26 -24.25
N GLN A 288 -9.82 -40.20 -23.35
CA GLN A 288 -11.19 -40.65 -23.13
C GLN A 288 -12.00 -39.57 -22.40
N LEU A 289 -11.46 -38.96 -21.34
CA LEU A 289 -12.15 -37.90 -20.60
C LEU A 289 -12.50 -36.70 -21.50
N LEU A 290 -11.61 -36.34 -22.44
CA LEU A 290 -11.87 -35.28 -23.43
C LEU A 290 -13.04 -35.60 -24.38
N ARG A 291 -13.29 -36.88 -24.70
CA ARG A 291 -14.43 -37.30 -25.52
C ARG A 291 -15.71 -37.45 -24.69
N ASP A 292 -15.60 -38.04 -23.51
CA ASP A 292 -16.73 -38.41 -22.65
C ASP A 292 -17.32 -37.19 -21.90
N ASP A 293 -16.48 -36.28 -21.38
CA ASP A 293 -16.88 -35.01 -20.75
C ASP A 293 -15.80 -33.92 -20.92
N PRO A 294 -15.87 -33.11 -21.99
CA PRO A 294 -14.99 -31.95 -22.21
C PRO A 294 -14.97 -30.93 -21.06
N THR A 295 -16.04 -30.87 -20.25
CA THR A 295 -16.15 -29.94 -19.12
C THR A 295 -15.34 -30.44 -17.93
N ALA A 296 -15.47 -31.73 -17.59
CA ALA A 296 -14.62 -32.37 -16.59
C ALA A 296 -13.14 -32.33 -16.99
N TYR A 297 -12.82 -32.59 -18.26
CA TYR A 297 -11.47 -32.42 -18.80
C TYR A 297 -10.92 -31.00 -18.59
N SER A 298 -11.71 -29.96 -18.95
CA SER A 298 -11.27 -28.57 -18.74
C SER A 298 -11.15 -28.20 -17.26
N PHE A 299 -12.00 -28.73 -16.38
CA PHE A 299 -11.90 -28.49 -14.94
C PHE A 299 -10.71 -29.21 -14.29
N PHE A 300 -10.34 -30.40 -14.77
CA PHE A 300 -9.12 -31.09 -14.35
C PHE A 300 -7.87 -30.29 -14.76
N LEU A 301 -7.79 -29.87 -16.03
CA LEU A 301 -6.66 -29.05 -16.52
C LEU A 301 -6.54 -27.71 -15.80
N GLU A 302 -7.67 -27.07 -15.45
CA GLU A 302 -7.68 -25.88 -14.59
C GLU A 302 -7.16 -26.20 -13.17
N GLY A 303 -7.60 -27.32 -12.59
CA GLY A 303 -7.12 -27.79 -11.29
C GLY A 303 -5.61 -28.01 -11.24
N VAL A 304 -5.06 -28.85 -12.12
CA VAL A 304 -3.61 -29.14 -12.09
C VAL A 304 -2.75 -27.93 -12.45
N SER A 305 -3.27 -27.00 -13.27
CA SER A 305 -2.58 -25.73 -13.55
C SER A 305 -2.57 -24.80 -12.33
N LEU A 306 -3.63 -24.78 -11.52
CA LEU A 306 -3.67 -24.06 -10.24
C LEU A 306 -2.70 -24.69 -9.22
N LEU A 307 -2.61 -26.02 -9.15
CA LEU A 307 -1.65 -26.72 -8.29
C LEU A 307 -0.20 -26.39 -8.68
N ALA A 308 0.13 -26.42 -9.98
CA ALA A 308 1.43 -26.02 -10.48
C ALA A 308 1.73 -24.54 -10.21
N TYR A 309 0.72 -23.66 -10.30
CA TYR A 309 0.83 -22.25 -9.94
C TYR A 309 1.12 -22.04 -8.44
N ASP A 310 0.48 -22.79 -7.55
CA ASP A 310 0.73 -22.76 -6.11
C ASP A 310 2.14 -23.25 -5.76
N VAL A 311 2.62 -24.33 -6.41
CA VAL A 311 4.02 -24.79 -6.31
C VAL A 311 4.97 -23.66 -6.72
N ALA A 312 4.72 -23.00 -7.86
CA ALA A 312 5.57 -21.93 -8.36
C ALA A 312 5.50 -20.65 -7.50
N TRP A 313 4.35 -20.33 -6.91
CA TRP A 313 4.21 -19.27 -5.91
C TRP A 313 5.05 -19.56 -4.67
N LEU A 314 4.96 -20.77 -4.13
CA LEU A 314 5.74 -21.19 -2.97
C LEU A 314 7.25 -21.09 -3.27
N CYS A 315 7.68 -21.54 -4.45
CA CYS A 315 9.05 -21.38 -4.95
C CYS A 315 9.51 -19.91 -4.98
N ASN A 316 8.75 -19.01 -5.63
CA ASN A 316 9.10 -17.59 -5.71
C ASN A 316 9.15 -16.92 -4.32
N SER A 317 8.24 -17.29 -3.41
CA SER A 317 8.23 -16.77 -2.03
C SER A 317 9.52 -17.10 -1.26
N GLN A 318 10.18 -18.20 -1.62
CA GLN A 318 11.44 -18.67 -1.04
C GLN A 318 12.64 -18.41 -1.97
N SER A 319 12.61 -17.31 -2.73
CA SER A 319 13.66 -16.81 -3.62
C SER A 319 13.97 -17.60 -4.90
N ILE A 320 13.22 -18.66 -5.23
CA ILE A 320 13.37 -19.39 -6.50
C ILE A 320 12.62 -18.66 -7.61
N VAL A 321 13.34 -17.82 -8.36
CA VAL A 321 12.81 -16.97 -9.43
C VAL A 321 12.69 -17.75 -10.74
N PHE A 322 11.50 -17.70 -11.34
CA PHE A 322 11.26 -18.23 -12.69
C PHE A 322 11.59 -17.15 -13.72
N SER A 323 12.42 -17.46 -14.71
CA SER A 323 12.79 -16.50 -15.76
C SER A 323 13.16 -17.18 -17.07
N GLY A 324 12.63 -16.67 -18.17
CA GLY A 324 12.85 -17.19 -19.52
C GLY A 324 11.66 -16.88 -20.43
N GLN A 325 11.66 -17.45 -21.64
CA GLN A 325 10.49 -17.38 -22.54
C GLN A 325 9.44 -18.47 -22.23
N ASN A 326 9.87 -19.58 -21.64
CA ASN A 326 9.04 -20.78 -21.42
C ASN A 326 8.53 -20.93 -19.97
N VAL A 327 8.41 -19.83 -19.21
CA VAL A 327 8.04 -19.86 -17.77
C VAL A 327 6.75 -20.66 -17.50
N ALA A 328 5.78 -20.68 -18.41
CA ALA A 328 4.57 -21.50 -18.27
C ALA A 328 4.85 -23.01 -18.33
N ASP A 329 5.84 -23.46 -19.11
CA ASP A 329 6.31 -24.85 -19.15
C ASP A 329 7.16 -25.18 -17.92
N ASP A 330 7.98 -24.23 -17.46
CA ASP A 330 8.79 -24.37 -16.26
C ASP A 330 7.93 -24.56 -15.00
N ILE A 331 6.76 -23.91 -14.93
CA ILE A 331 5.77 -24.05 -13.85
C ILE A 331 5.18 -25.47 -13.82
N CYS A 332 4.87 -26.05 -14.99
CA CYS A 332 4.30 -27.39 -15.12
C CYS A 332 5.23 -28.53 -14.62
N GLN A 333 6.54 -28.29 -14.54
CA GLN A 333 7.53 -29.24 -14.04
C GLN A 333 7.55 -29.30 -12.49
N MET A 334 6.41 -29.64 -11.89
CA MET A 334 6.19 -29.59 -10.43
C MET A 334 7.24 -30.40 -9.64
N GLY A 335 7.66 -31.57 -10.13
CA GLY A 335 8.69 -32.39 -9.47
C GLY A 335 10.04 -31.68 -9.34
N ARG A 336 10.50 -31.03 -10.43
CA ARG A 336 11.71 -30.20 -10.43
C ARG A 336 11.55 -29.02 -9.48
N ASN A 337 10.42 -28.32 -9.56
CA ASN A 337 10.20 -27.11 -8.76
C ASN A 337 10.15 -27.44 -7.25
N LEU A 338 9.49 -28.54 -6.86
CA LEU A 338 9.50 -29.06 -5.50
C LEU A 338 10.89 -29.53 -5.05
N TYR A 339 11.62 -30.29 -5.86
CA TYR A 339 12.96 -30.75 -5.52
C TYR A 339 13.93 -29.57 -5.32
N ASN A 340 13.88 -28.58 -6.21
CA ASN A 340 14.70 -27.38 -6.11
C ASN A 340 14.35 -26.55 -4.87
N LEU A 341 13.06 -26.41 -4.54
CA LEU A 341 12.57 -25.72 -3.34
C LEU A 341 12.90 -26.46 -2.04
N LEU A 342 12.78 -27.78 -2.02
CA LEU A 342 12.76 -28.55 -0.77
C LEU A 342 14.07 -29.31 -0.49
N VAL A 343 14.94 -29.51 -1.48
CA VAL A 343 16.20 -30.27 -1.37
C VAL A 343 17.41 -29.47 -1.83
N GLU A 344 17.39 -28.93 -3.06
CA GLU A 344 18.57 -28.23 -3.62
C GLU A 344 18.87 -26.90 -2.92
N SER A 345 17.81 -26.17 -2.54
CA SER A 345 17.87 -24.95 -1.72
C SER A 345 18.63 -25.17 -0.40
N GLN A 346 18.40 -26.30 0.26
CA GLN A 346 19.07 -26.66 1.52
C GLN A 346 20.54 -27.01 1.32
N ALA A 347 20.84 -27.78 0.27
CA ALA A 347 22.22 -28.09 -0.09
C ALA A 347 23.03 -26.81 -0.36
N ALA A 348 22.44 -25.81 -1.03
CA ALA A 348 23.06 -24.51 -1.25
C ALA A 348 23.30 -23.73 0.05
N VAL A 349 22.32 -23.69 0.97
CA VAL A 349 22.45 -23.02 2.28
C VAL A 349 23.52 -23.70 3.15
N ALA A 350 23.53 -25.03 3.22
CA ALA A 350 24.53 -25.79 3.96
C ALA A 350 25.95 -25.60 3.39
N ALA A 351 26.10 -25.61 2.05
CA ALA A 351 27.37 -25.35 1.38
C ALA A 351 27.88 -23.91 1.62
N GLY A 352 26.99 -22.92 1.57
CA GLY A 352 27.30 -21.53 1.90
C GLY A 352 27.82 -21.39 3.34
N ALA A 353 27.11 -21.96 4.31
CA ALA A 353 27.53 -21.94 5.71
C ALA A 353 28.88 -22.63 5.95
N ALA A 354 29.15 -23.75 5.25
CA ALA A 354 30.44 -24.43 5.30
C ALA A 354 31.58 -23.56 4.70
N ALA A 355 31.32 -22.91 3.57
CA ALA A 355 32.28 -22.00 2.93
C ALA A 355 32.61 -20.78 3.81
N THR A 356 31.61 -20.18 4.49
CA THR A 356 31.85 -19.05 5.42
C THR A 356 32.74 -19.46 6.60
N ARG A 357 32.52 -20.66 7.17
CA ARG A 357 33.38 -21.21 8.24
C ARG A 357 34.81 -21.42 7.76
N ALA A 358 34.98 -22.08 6.60
CA ALA A 358 36.30 -22.33 6.00
C ALA A 358 37.05 -21.06 5.55
N ALA A 359 36.33 -19.94 5.32
CA ALA A 359 36.94 -18.62 5.09
C ALA A 359 37.39 -17.98 6.41
N HIS A 360 36.55 -18.03 7.45
CA HIS A 360 36.85 -17.50 8.79
C HIS A 360 38.12 -18.15 9.38
N ASP A 361 38.27 -19.47 9.27
CA ASP A 361 39.46 -20.20 9.75
C ASP A 361 40.76 -19.84 9.01
N LYS A 362 40.67 -19.22 7.83
CA LYS A 362 41.82 -18.80 7.01
C LYS A 362 42.17 -17.32 7.14
N SER A 363 41.30 -16.50 7.73
CA SER A 363 41.53 -15.06 7.91
C SER A 363 41.46 -14.66 9.38
N GLY A 364 42.62 -14.54 10.04
CA GLY A 364 42.74 -14.03 11.41
C GLY A 364 42.46 -12.51 11.57
N ALA A 365 41.56 -11.95 10.75
CA ALA A 365 41.20 -10.54 10.72
C ALA A 365 39.88 -10.31 11.45
N LYS A 366 39.93 -9.66 12.63
CA LYS A 366 38.76 -9.50 13.52
C LYS A 366 37.71 -8.49 13.04
N ASP A 367 38.05 -7.61 12.11
CA ASP A 367 37.31 -6.35 11.89
C ASP A 367 36.53 -6.27 10.56
N ARG A 368 36.08 -7.42 10.06
CA ARG A 368 34.92 -7.49 9.16
C ARG A 368 34.00 -8.61 9.63
N GLU A 369 32.82 -8.25 10.12
CA GLU A 369 31.69 -9.19 10.13
C GLU A 369 31.43 -9.65 8.68
N PRO A 370 31.63 -10.93 8.32
CA PRO A 370 30.93 -11.45 7.18
C PRO A 370 29.48 -11.58 7.65
N LYS A 371 28.62 -10.61 7.32
CA LYS A 371 27.19 -10.91 7.32
C LYS A 371 27.02 -12.11 6.39
N PRO A 372 26.61 -13.30 6.87
CA PRO A 372 26.14 -14.30 5.95
C PRO A 372 24.96 -13.66 5.21
N GLU A 373 24.86 -13.87 3.90
CA GLU A 373 23.59 -13.61 3.22
C GLU A 373 22.62 -14.66 3.76
N ALA A 374 21.91 -14.26 4.83
CA ALA A 374 21.14 -15.17 5.65
C ALA A 374 20.12 -15.88 4.78
N SER A 375 20.02 -17.19 4.98
CA SER A 375 19.12 -18.09 4.26
C SER A 375 17.76 -17.41 4.00
N TRP A 376 17.48 -17.05 2.75
CA TRP A 376 16.21 -16.43 2.32
C TRP A 376 15.00 -17.36 2.52
N LEU A 377 15.32 -18.63 2.73
CA LEU A 377 14.51 -19.81 2.81
C LEU A 377 14.01 -19.99 4.26
N GLY A 378 12.70 -20.01 4.46
CA GLY A 378 12.02 -19.94 5.76
C GLY A 378 11.74 -18.52 6.26
N ARG A 379 12.33 -17.51 5.62
CA ARG A 379 12.33 -16.10 6.05
C ARG A 379 10.97 -15.45 5.86
N PHE A 380 10.56 -15.21 4.62
CA PHE A 380 9.30 -14.54 4.29
C PHE A 380 8.10 -15.47 4.52
N SER A 381 7.09 -14.98 5.23
CA SER A 381 5.86 -15.74 5.50
C SER A 381 4.64 -14.85 5.72
N HIS A 382 3.44 -15.43 5.70
CA HIS A 382 2.23 -14.75 6.20
C HIS A 382 2.04 -14.93 7.72
N GLY A 383 2.65 -15.94 8.35
CA GLY A 383 2.52 -16.20 9.79
C GLY A 383 3.33 -15.29 10.73
N THR A 384 4.32 -14.54 10.23
CA THR A 384 5.17 -13.64 11.04
C THR A 384 4.95 -12.18 10.74
N THR A 385 5.18 -11.31 11.72
CA THR A 385 5.18 -9.84 11.58
C THR A 385 6.51 -9.25 11.10
N PHE A 386 7.65 -9.88 11.37
CA PHE A 386 8.98 -9.35 10.97
C PHE A 386 9.17 -9.43 9.45
N TYR A 387 9.32 -10.63 8.91
CA TYR A 387 9.38 -10.89 7.47
C TYR A 387 7.98 -11.22 6.92
N HIS A 388 7.03 -10.31 7.11
CA HIS A 388 5.67 -10.51 6.62
C HIS A 388 5.60 -10.34 5.09
N LEU A 389 4.96 -11.28 4.38
CA LEU A 389 4.85 -11.25 2.91
C LEU A 389 4.03 -10.05 2.37
N THR A 390 3.26 -9.35 3.20
CA THR A 390 2.61 -8.08 2.84
C THR A 390 3.21 -6.84 3.55
N SER A 391 4.43 -6.95 4.10
CA SER A 391 5.22 -5.77 4.50
C SER A 391 5.67 -4.98 3.25
N SER A 392 6.38 -3.86 3.41
CA SER A 392 7.00 -3.17 2.27
C SER A 392 7.97 -4.10 1.51
N GLU A 393 8.89 -4.74 2.23
CA GLU A 393 9.88 -5.67 1.66
C GLU A 393 9.20 -6.91 1.05
N GLY A 394 8.20 -7.47 1.72
CA GLY A 394 7.44 -8.63 1.22
C GLY A 394 6.62 -8.30 -0.03
N ASN A 395 6.02 -7.12 -0.10
CA ASN A 395 5.27 -6.65 -1.25
C ASN A 395 6.19 -6.35 -2.45
N ASP A 396 7.38 -5.79 -2.21
CA ASP A 396 8.39 -5.60 -3.26
C ASP A 396 8.98 -6.93 -3.77
N LEU A 397 9.12 -7.93 -2.90
CA LEU A 397 9.41 -9.32 -3.29
C LEU A 397 8.28 -9.92 -4.15
N VAL A 398 7.02 -9.81 -3.73
CA VAL A 398 5.87 -10.33 -4.50
C VAL A 398 5.75 -9.64 -5.87
N LYS A 399 6.05 -8.34 -5.98
CA LYS A 399 6.13 -7.62 -7.27
C LYS A 399 7.22 -8.16 -8.21
N SER A 400 8.27 -8.79 -7.68
CA SER A 400 9.34 -9.36 -8.52
C SER A 400 8.97 -10.70 -9.15
N PHE A 401 7.85 -11.32 -8.75
CA PHE A 401 7.42 -12.64 -9.24
C PHE A 401 6.98 -12.55 -10.70
N LYS A 402 7.78 -13.12 -11.62
CA LYS A 402 7.51 -13.11 -13.08
C LYS A 402 6.52 -14.21 -13.50
N LEU A 403 5.53 -14.49 -12.66
CA LEU A 403 4.54 -15.53 -12.88
C LEU A 403 3.49 -15.09 -13.92
N PRO A 404 3.19 -15.90 -14.95
CA PRO A 404 2.06 -15.66 -15.85
C PRO A 404 0.74 -15.86 -15.09
N SER A 405 -0.37 -15.31 -15.58
CA SER A 405 -1.69 -15.60 -15.00
C SER A 405 -2.02 -17.10 -15.14
N PRO A 406 -2.75 -17.73 -14.19
CA PRO A 406 -3.07 -19.15 -14.25
C PRO A 406 -3.77 -19.57 -15.56
N VAL A 407 -4.60 -18.69 -16.13
CA VAL A 407 -5.24 -18.90 -17.44
C VAL A 407 -4.21 -19.17 -18.54
N LYS A 408 -3.07 -18.44 -18.57
CA LYS A 408 -2.00 -18.69 -19.54
C LYS A 408 -1.29 -20.03 -19.33
N VAL A 409 -1.25 -20.55 -18.09
CA VAL A 409 -0.73 -21.89 -17.79
C VAL A 409 -1.71 -22.94 -18.33
N VAL A 410 -3.02 -22.78 -18.07
CA VAL A 410 -4.08 -23.64 -18.62
C VAL A 410 -4.08 -23.64 -20.16
N ASP A 411 -3.97 -22.47 -20.79
CA ASP A 411 -3.95 -22.34 -22.25
C ASP A 411 -2.69 -22.97 -22.87
N ARG A 412 -1.53 -22.82 -22.22
CA ARG A 412 -0.28 -23.47 -22.63
C ARG A 412 -0.39 -24.98 -22.52
N LEU A 413 -0.90 -25.48 -21.40
CA LEU A 413 -1.11 -26.90 -21.13
C LEU A 413 -2.10 -27.51 -22.13
N LYS A 414 -3.25 -26.86 -22.37
CA LYS A 414 -4.22 -27.27 -23.40
C LYS A 414 -3.61 -27.31 -24.79
N LYS A 415 -2.88 -26.25 -25.20
CA LYS A 415 -2.20 -26.21 -26.50
C LYS A 415 -1.16 -27.32 -26.66
N LYS A 416 -0.50 -27.72 -25.56
CA LYS A 416 0.45 -28.83 -25.56
C LYS A 416 -0.26 -30.17 -25.70
N LEU A 417 -1.13 -30.52 -24.75
CA LEU A 417 -1.80 -31.82 -24.70
C LEU A 417 -2.72 -32.10 -25.91
N VAL A 418 -3.34 -31.07 -26.50
CA VAL A 418 -4.15 -31.21 -27.73
C VAL A 418 -3.29 -31.11 -29.00
N GLY A 419 -2.10 -30.51 -28.93
CA GLY A 419 -1.15 -30.41 -30.05
C GLY A 419 -0.27 -31.65 -30.24
N ASP A 420 0.03 -32.36 -29.14
CA ASP A 420 0.73 -33.65 -29.13
C ASP A 420 -0.27 -34.84 -29.19
N ALA A 421 -1.58 -34.59 -29.30
CA ALA A 421 -2.51 -35.63 -29.73
C ALA A 421 -2.20 -35.96 -31.20
N PRO A 422 -2.07 -37.25 -31.59
CA PRO A 422 -1.86 -37.60 -32.98
C PRO A 422 -2.99 -36.99 -33.81
N ALA A 423 -2.62 -36.24 -34.85
CA ALA A 423 -3.59 -35.76 -35.82
C ALA A 423 -4.36 -37.00 -36.30
N PRO A 424 -5.71 -37.00 -36.29
CA PRO A 424 -6.45 -38.17 -36.71
C PRO A 424 -6.01 -38.49 -38.13
N ASP A 425 -5.56 -39.73 -38.33
CA ASP A 425 -5.30 -40.27 -39.66
C ASP A 425 -6.64 -40.29 -40.39
N TRP A 426 -6.92 -39.19 -41.09
CA TRP A 426 -7.88 -39.17 -42.17
C TRP A 426 -7.34 -40.15 -43.20
N GLU A 427 -7.89 -41.36 -43.21
CA GLU A 427 -7.70 -42.29 -44.32
C GLU A 427 -7.97 -41.49 -45.60
N VAL A 428 -6.90 -41.29 -46.39
CA VAL A 428 -7.01 -40.68 -47.71
C VAL A 428 -7.68 -41.74 -48.57
N LEU A 429 -9.01 -41.75 -48.54
CA LEU A 429 -9.84 -42.56 -49.42
C LEU A 429 -9.41 -42.25 -50.85
N ASP A 430 -8.93 -43.27 -51.56
CA ASP A 430 -8.49 -43.13 -52.95
C ASP A 430 -9.61 -42.50 -53.79
N ASP A 431 -9.24 -41.56 -54.69
CA ASP A 431 -10.19 -40.75 -55.49
C ASP A 431 -11.19 -41.58 -56.33
N ASP A 432 -10.91 -42.87 -56.53
CA ASP A 432 -11.82 -43.83 -57.19
C ASP A 432 -13.12 -44.09 -56.41
N ALA A 433 -13.17 -43.82 -55.10
CA ALA A 433 -14.35 -44.03 -54.26
C ALA A 433 -15.58 -43.17 -54.62
N TRP A 434 -15.41 -42.14 -55.48
CA TRP A 434 -16.48 -41.23 -55.93
C TRP A 434 -16.83 -41.34 -57.41
N LYS A 435 -16.36 -42.38 -58.12
CA LYS A 435 -16.74 -42.61 -59.52
C LYS A 435 -18.13 -43.24 -59.63
N VAL A 436 -19.12 -42.42 -59.95
CA VAL A 436 -20.46 -42.86 -60.35
C VAL A 436 -20.37 -43.53 -61.73
N GLU A 437 -20.70 -44.82 -61.80
CA GLU A 437 -20.81 -45.55 -63.07
C GLU A 437 -22.12 -45.22 -63.79
N ASP A 438 -22.17 -44.08 -64.50
CA ASP A 438 -23.23 -43.79 -65.48
C ASP A 438 -23.05 -44.67 -66.73
N ALA A 439 -23.43 -45.94 -66.62
CA ALA A 439 -23.60 -46.83 -67.76
C ALA A 439 -24.89 -46.49 -68.52
N PHE A 440 -24.79 -46.11 -69.80
CA PHE A 440 -25.60 -46.57 -70.95
C PHE A 440 -25.45 -45.63 -72.18
N GLY A 441 -25.35 -46.19 -73.40
CA GLY A 441 -25.70 -45.47 -74.64
C GLY A 441 -24.57 -44.98 -75.56
N GLN A 442 -23.92 -45.89 -76.30
CA GLN A 442 -23.39 -45.62 -77.65
C GLN A 442 -24.55 -45.58 -78.68
N PRO A 443 -24.41 -45.09 -79.96
CA PRO A 443 -23.18 -45.11 -80.79
C PRO A 443 -22.92 -43.95 -81.81
N ARG A 444 -21.68 -43.91 -82.36
CA ARG A 444 -21.25 -43.38 -83.71
C ARG A 444 -21.56 -41.90 -84.07
N ALA A 445 -20.72 -41.12 -84.75
CA ALA A 445 -19.31 -41.19 -85.24
C ALA A 445 -18.90 -39.72 -85.61
N ASP A 446 -17.87 -39.31 -86.38
CA ASP A 446 -16.84 -39.95 -87.24
C ASP A 446 -15.66 -38.96 -87.49
N GLN A 447 -14.58 -39.40 -88.18
CA GLN A 447 -13.57 -38.64 -88.97
C GLN A 447 -12.91 -37.34 -88.43
N GLY A 448 -11.57 -37.26 -88.48
CA GLY A 448 -10.84 -35.97 -88.49
C GLY A 448 -9.32 -36.02 -88.17
N ASN A 449 -8.47 -35.76 -89.17
CA ASN A 449 -6.99 -35.70 -89.03
C ASN A 449 -6.47 -34.46 -88.26
N GLY A 450 -5.29 -34.56 -87.64
CA GLY A 450 -4.19 -33.62 -88.01
C GLY A 450 -3.27 -32.99 -86.95
N VAL A 451 -1.97 -33.32 -87.09
CA VAL A 451 -0.79 -32.41 -86.97
C VAL A 451 -0.26 -32.02 -85.56
N GLU A 452 1.03 -31.65 -85.56
CA GLU A 452 2.02 -31.57 -84.47
C GLU A 452 1.91 -30.35 -83.54
N GLY A 453 2.55 -30.42 -82.35
CA GLY A 453 2.71 -29.24 -81.48
C GLY A 453 3.50 -29.46 -80.18
N LYS A 454 4.83 -29.20 -80.20
CA LYS A 454 5.71 -29.04 -79.02
C LYS A 454 6.70 -27.91 -79.31
N PRO A 455 7.40 -27.32 -78.30
CA PRO A 455 7.20 -27.36 -76.85
C PRO A 455 7.13 -25.92 -76.25
N LYS A 456 7.18 -25.79 -74.91
CA LYS A 456 8.03 -24.76 -74.26
C LYS A 456 8.29 -25.04 -72.78
N SER A 457 9.50 -24.70 -72.34
CA SER A 457 9.97 -24.78 -70.96
C SER A 457 10.74 -23.51 -70.59
N VAL A 458 10.36 -22.87 -69.49
CA VAL A 458 11.06 -21.77 -68.80
C VAL A 458 10.79 -22.05 -67.31
N GLY A 459 11.74 -22.08 -66.38
CA GLY A 459 12.91 -21.20 -66.21
C GLY A 459 12.60 -20.27 -65.02
N SER A 460 12.74 -20.72 -63.77
CA SER A 460 14.00 -20.85 -63.00
C SER A 460 14.58 -19.51 -62.52
N SER A 461 15.19 -19.55 -61.31
CA SER A 461 16.04 -18.53 -60.68
C SER A 461 15.39 -17.34 -59.94
N LYS A 462 15.32 -17.49 -58.61
CA LYS A 462 15.97 -16.66 -57.57
C LYS A 462 16.19 -15.15 -57.83
N GLY A 463 15.86 -14.33 -56.81
CA GLY A 463 16.49 -13.02 -56.59
C GLY A 463 15.89 -12.23 -55.42
N TRP A 464 16.68 -11.98 -54.36
CA TRP A 464 16.34 -10.95 -53.37
C TRP A 464 16.74 -9.56 -53.89
N MET A 465 15.94 -8.52 -53.64
CA MET A 465 16.23 -7.56 -52.55
C MET A 465 15.12 -6.49 -52.41
N LYS A 466 15.26 -5.66 -51.38
CA LYS A 466 14.26 -4.73 -50.82
C LYS A 466 14.53 -3.28 -51.28
N VAL A 467 13.70 -2.34 -50.79
CA VAL A 467 13.75 -0.85 -50.85
C VAL A 467 12.78 -0.27 -51.88
N LYS A 468 11.94 0.72 -51.55
CA LYS A 468 11.78 1.41 -50.25
C LYS A 468 10.76 0.74 -49.35
#